data_AF-A0A9W3K4G9-F1
#
_entry.id   AF-A0A9W3K4G9-F1
#
_cell.length_a   1.000
_cell.length_b   1.000
_cell.length_c   1.000
_cell.angle_alpha   90.00
_cell.angle_beta   90.00
_cell.angle_gamma   90.00
#
_symmetry.space_group_name_H-M   'P 1'
#
loop_
_entity.id
_entity.type
_entity.pdbx_description
1 polymer ?
#
loop_
_entity_poly.entity_id
_entity_poly.type
_entity_poly.pdbx_seq_one_letter_code
_entity_poly.pdbx_strand_id
1 'polypeptide(L)' 'MNSLPKTAFNDPYVLRHSITGEVLKNHPYEFVRSDGTVIKGVTDELGKTSVQKNVDVETMTVRVLPRTLNDVG' A
#
# COMPACT_ATOMS: atom_id res chain seq x y z
N MET A 1 -12.62 30.90 14.29
CA MET A 1 -11.82 30.02 13.41
C MET A 1 -12.53 28.69 13.32
N ASN A 2 -12.99 28.29 12.13
CA ASN A 2 -13.51 26.93 11.89
C ASN A 2 -12.38 26.11 11.28
N SER A 3 -11.80 25.21 12.07
CA SER A 3 -10.92 24.16 11.59
C SER A 3 -11.74 22.89 11.39
N LEU A 4 -11.88 22.44 10.14
CA LEU A 4 -12.39 21.10 9.86
C LEU A 4 -11.41 20.06 10.43
N PRO A 5 -11.88 18.97 11.03
CA PRO A 5 -10.99 17.90 11.47
C PRO A 5 -10.18 17.39 10.28
N LYS A 6 -8.85 17.46 10.37
CA LYS A 6 -7.95 16.81 9.40
C LYS A 6 -8.05 15.31 9.60
N THR A 7 -8.78 14.63 8.71
CA THR A 7 -8.79 13.17 8.65
C THR A 7 -7.39 12.70 8.28
N ALA A 8 -6.72 12.03 9.20
CA ALA A 8 -5.45 11.38 8.89
C ALA A 8 -5.77 10.07 8.15
N PHE A 9 -5.38 9.98 6.88
CA PHE A 9 -5.65 8.81 6.04
C PHE A 9 -4.65 7.68 6.34
N ASN A 10 -4.61 7.24 7.60
CA ASN A 10 -3.61 6.33 8.15
C ASN A 10 -3.95 4.85 7.97
N ASP A 11 -4.99 4.51 7.21
CA ASP A 11 -5.45 3.13 7.15
C ASP A 11 -4.55 2.28 6.24
N PRO A 12 -4.23 1.04 6.66
CA PRO A 12 -3.58 0.08 5.78
C PRO A 12 -4.56 -0.42 4.71
N TYR A 13 -4.06 -0.65 3.49
CA TYR A 13 -4.83 -1.25 2.40
C TYR A 13 -4.65 -2.76 2.38
N VAL A 14 -5.63 -3.52 1.88
CA VAL A 14 -5.51 -4.97 1.66
C VAL A 14 -5.31 -5.23 0.17
N LEU A 15 -4.18 -5.84 -0.19
CA LEU A 15 -3.89 -6.23 -1.57
C LEU A 15 -4.42 -7.63 -1.86
N ARG A 16 -5.11 -7.77 -2.99
CA ARG A 16 -5.68 -9.04 -3.46
C ARG A 16 -5.31 -9.31 -4.90
N HIS A 17 -5.14 -10.59 -5.22
CA HIS A 17 -4.98 -11.03 -6.59
C HIS A 17 -6.28 -10.76 -7.36
N SER A 18 -6.20 -10.07 -8.49
CA SER A 18 -7.37 -9.56 -9.20
C SER A 18 -8.28 -10.64 -9.78
N ILE A 19 -7.73 -11.81 -10.09
CA ILE A 19 -8.47 -12.93 -10.70
C ILE A 19 -9.06 -13.85 -9.64
N THR A 20 -8.27 -14.21 -8.61
CA THR A 20 -8.64 -15.22 -7.62
C THR A 20 -9.26 -14.62 -6.35
N GLY A 21 -9.08 -13.31 -6.11
CA GLY A 21 -9.55 -12.62 -4.91
C GLY A 21 -8.76 -12.94 -3.63
N GLU A 22 -7.77 -13.84 -3.72
CA GLU A 22 -6.91 -14.20 -2.61
C GLU A 22 -6.06 -13.02 -2.14
N VAL A 23 -5.83 -12.94 -0.82
CA VAL A 23 -4.94 -11.92 -0.28
C VAL A 23 -3.51 -12.16 -0.73
N LEU A 24 -2.84 -11.10 -1.16
CA LEU A 24 -1.43 -11.14 -1.51
C LEU A 24 -0.61 -11.05 -0.23
N LYS A 25 -0.42 -12.18 0.46
CA LYS A 25 0.41 -12.25 1.67
C LYS A 25 1.90 -12.22 1.37
N ASN A 26 2.68 -11.56 2.25
CA ASN A 26 4.14 -11.44 2.14
C ASN A 26 4.59 -11.03 0.74
N HIS A 27 3.89 -10.05 0.16
CA HIS A 27 4.04 -9.66 -1.23
C HIS A 27 4.58 -8.23 -1.35
N PRO A 28 5.62 -8.00 -2.16
CA PRO A 28 6.19 -6.68 -2.31
C PRO A 28 5.24 -5.74 -3.06
N TYR A 29 5.17 -4.49 -2.62
CA TYR A 29 4.37 -3.45 -3.25
C TYR A 29 5.10 -2.11 -3.27
N GLU A 30 4.61 -1.23 -4.15
CA GLU A 30 5.02 0.15 -4.26
C GLU A 30 3.79 1.06 -4.32
N PHE A 31 3.80 2.13 -3.52
CA PHE A 31 2.90 3.27 -3.66
C PHE A 31 3.67 4.44 -4.28
N VAL A 32 3.06 5.08 -5.27
CA VAL A 32 3.55 6.32 -5.86
C VAL A 32 2.51 7.40 -5.57
N ARG A 33 2.92 8.43 -4.82
CA ARG A 33 2.11 9.60 -4.50
C ARG A 33 2.07 10.60 -5.65
N SER A 34 1.14 11.55 -5.61
CA SER A 34 1.01 12.58 -6.64
C SER A 34 2.22 13.51 -6.74
N ASP A 35 2.98 13.68 -5.66
CA ASP A 35 4.23 14.44 -5.64
C ASP A 35 5.44 13.64 -6.18
N GLY A 36 5.23 12.38 -6.59
CA GLY A 36 6.28 11.47 -7.06
C GLY A 36 6.99 10.72 -5.95
N THR A 37 6.63 10.92 -4.67
CA THR A 37 7.18 10.15 -3.55
C THR A 37 6.84 8.67 -3.71
N VAL A 38 7.86 7.82 -3.58
CA VAL A 38 7.73 6.36 -3.69
C VAL A 38 7.87 5.71 -2.33
N ILE A 39 6.87 4.90 -1.93
CA ILE A 39 6.90 4.09 -0.72
C ILE A 39 6.89 2.62 -1.12
N LYS A 40 7.83 1.85 -0.60
CA LYS A 40 7.91 0.40 -0.81
C LYS A 40 7.64 -0.35 0.48
N GLY A 41 7.08 -1.54 0.36
CA GLY A 41 6.83 -2.41 1.50
C GLY A 41 6.54 -3.84 1.08
N VAL A 42 6.25 -4.66 2.08
CA VAL A 42 5.78 -6.03 1.93
C VAL A 42 4.50 -6.16 2.76
N THR A 43 3.49 -6.79 2.19
CA THR A 43 2.22 -7.02 2.89
C THR A 43 2.35 -8.08 3.99
N ASP A 44 1.52 -7.99 5.03
CA ASP A 44 1.47 -9.00 6.10
C ASP A 44 0.76 -10.31 5.68
N GLU A 45 0.55 -11.22 6.63
CA GLU A 45 -0.15 -12.50 6.44
C GLU A 45 -1.62 -12.34 5.98
N LEU A 46 -2.23 -11.17 6.24
CA LEU A 46 -3.59 -10.83 5.81
C LEU A 46 -3.60 -10.01 4.51
N GLY A 47 -2.43 -9.78 3.89
CA GLY A 47 -2.27 -8.96 2.70
C GLY A 47 -2.34 -7.46 2.97
N LYS A 48 -2.18 -7.01 4.21
CA LYS A 48 -2.24 -5.59 4.57
C LYS A 48 -0.92 -4.88 4.32
N THR A 49 -0.99 -3.66 3.78
CA THR A 49 0.16 -2.77 3.64
C THR A 49 0.51 -2.13 4.98
N SER A 50 1.69 -1.52 5.08
CA SER A 50 1.98 -0.62 6.20
C SER A 50 1.02 0.57 6.24
N VAL A 51 0.83 1.12 7.43
CA VAL A 51 0.06 2.35 7.67
C VAL A 51 0.65 3.48 6.85
N GLN A 52 -0.16 4.05 5.97
CA GLN A 52 0.23 5.17 5.14
C GLN A 52 -0.13 6.48 5.84
N LYS A 53 0.81 7.18 6.45
CA LYS A 53 0.49 8.48 7.05
C LYS A 53 0.44 9.55 5.97
N ASN A 54 -0.75 10.12 5.73
CA ASN A 54 -0.90 11.37 4.99
C ASN A 54 -1.88 12.32 5.73
N VAL A 55 -1.57 13.60 5.66
CA VAL A 55 -2.26 14.72 6.29
C VAL A 55 -3.31 15.34 5.35
N ASP A 56 -3.29 14.99 4.05
CA ASP A 56 -4.17 15.54 3.00
C ASP A 56 -4.78 14.43 2.10
N VAL A 57 -5.87 14.75 1.40
CA VAL A 57 -6.48 13.89 0.37
C VAL A 57 -5.62 13.96 -0.89
N GLU A 58 -5.03 12.83 -1.31
CA GLU A 58 -4.20 12.75 -2.52
C GLU A 58 -4.55 11.55 -3.41
N THR A 59 -4.26 11.67 -4.71
CA THR A 59 -4.32 10.54 -5.64
C THR A 59 -3.06 9.69 -5.49
N MET A 60 -3.23 8.40 -5.18
CA MET A 60 -2.13 7.44 -5.08
C MET A 60 -2.24 6.33 -6.12
N THR A 61 -1.10 5.95 -6.70
CA THR A 61 -1.01 4.77 -7.56
C THR A 61 -0.37 3.62 -6.78
N VAL A 62 -0.99 2.45 -6.82
CA VAL A 62 -0.48 1.23 -6.18
C VAL A 62 0.03 0.28 -7.26
N ARG A 63 1.24 -0.26 -7.07
CA ARG A 63 1.82 -1.28 -7.93
C ARG A 63 2.20 -2.50 -7.10
N VAL A 64 1.65 -3.65 -7.49
CA VAL A 64 2.07 -4.96 -6.98
C VAL A 64 3.31 -5.38 -7.76
N LEU A 65 4.41 -5.66 -7.07
CA LEU A 65 5.67 -6.00 -7.72
C LEU A 65 5.83 -7.52 -7.80
N PRO A 66 6.42 -8.07 -8.88
CA PRO A 66 6.73 -9.50 -8.94
C PRO A 66 7.67 -9.88 -7.79
N ARG A 67 7.44 -11.04 -7.16
CA ARG A 67 8.44 -11.63 -6.25
C ARG A 67 9.67 -11.93 -7.10
N THR A 68 10.80 -11.29 -6.82
CA THR A 68 12.08 -11.68 -7.42
C THR A 68 12.35 -13.14 -7.06
N LEU A 69 12.41 -14.01 -8.07
CA LEU A 69 12.74 -15.44 -7.99
C LEU A 69 14.21 -15.67 -7.58
N ASN A 70 14.62 -15.19 -6.39
CA ASN A 70 15.96 -15.41 -5.86
C ASN A 70 15.98 -16.23 -4.56
N ASP A 71 14.90 -16.92 -4.22
CA ASP A 71 14.85 -17.83 -3.07
C ASP A 71 14.51 -19.26 -3.52
N VAL A 72 15.40 -19.83 -4.34
CA VAL A 72 15.61 -21.28 -4.39
C VAL A 72 16.79 -21.59 -3.48
N GLY A 73 16.48 -21.99 -2.26
CA GLY A 73 17.39 -22.59 -1.28
C GLY A 73 16.64 -23.66 -0.51
#